data_AF-A0ABD0RL89-F1
#
_entry.id   AF-A0ABD0RL89-F1
#
_cell.length_a   1.000
_cell.length_b   1.000
_cell.length_c   1.000
_cell.angle_alpha   90.00
_cell.angle_beta   90.00
_cell.angle_gamma   90.00
#
_symmetry.space_group_name_H-M   'P 1'
#
loop_
_entity.id
_entity.type
_entity.pdbx_description
1 polymer ?
#
loop_
_entity_poly.entity_id
_entity_poly.type
_entity_poly.pdbx_seq_one_letter_code
_entity_poly.pdbx_strand_id
1 'polypeptide(L)'
;MDNPAVLLLLLEQGNRSLVDHTRDFVHLTPLTHYPDSSLCTFYRAGLNIATKEQLFADYIESSLTAEDDTSPTQDPEPSQPAPRHVEFEAEPTADDEPEPRAT
;
A
#
# COMPACT_ATOMS: atom_id res chain seq x y z
N MET A 1 -9.70 9.88 -35.98
CA MET A 1 -9.64 10.06 -34.51
C MET A 1 -8.18 9.93 -34.18
N ASP A 2 -7.46 11.06 -34.17
CA ASP A 2 -6.00 11.08 -34.16
C ASP A 2 -5.49 11.77 -32.89
N ASN A 3 -6.20 11.53 -31.77
CA ASN A 3 -5.81 12.03 -30.46
C ASN A 3 -5.30 10.85 -29.62
N PRO A 4 -4.00 10.79 -29.29
CA PRO A 4 -3.41 9.68 -28.56
C PRO A 4 -4.02 9.50 -27.17
N ALA A 5 -4.46 10.59 -26.52
CA ALA A 5 -5.11 10.52 -25.21
C ALA A 5 -6.47 9.81 -25.28
N VAL A 6 -7.26 10.10 -26.33
CA VAL A 6 -8.54 9.40 -26.57
C VAL A 6 -8.30 7.95 -26.96
N LEU A 7 -7.30 7.67 -27.80
CA LEU A 7 -6.94 6.31 -28.19
C LEU A 7 -6.50 5.47 -26.99
N LEU A 8 -5.69 6.05 -26.08
CA LEU A 8 -5.26 5.39 -24.86
C LEU A 8 -6.43 5.10 -23.91
N LEU A 9 -7.34 6.07 -23.74
CA LEU A 9 -8.51 5.93 -22.86
C LEU A 9 -9.47 4.82 -23.34
N LEU A 10 -9.58 4.63 -24.66
CA LEU A 10 -10.44 3.63 -25.29
C LEU A 10 -9.70 2.33 -25.64
N LEU A 11 -8.44 2.17 -25.20
CA LEU A 11 -7.65 1.00 -25.54
C LEU A 11 -8.11 -0.21 -24.73
N GLU A 12 -8.81 -1.14 -25.40
CA GLU A 12 -9.22 -2.41 -24.81
C GLU A 12 -8.40 -3.58 -25.37
N GLN A 13 -8.01 -4.53 -24.53
CA GLN A 13 -7.31 -5.75 -24.94
C GLN A 13 -8.21 -6.59 -25.87
N GLY A 14 -9.49 -6.75 -25.52
CA GLY A 14 -10.41 -7.62 -26.22
C GLY A 14 -9.85 -9.04 -26.34
N ASN A 15 -9.83 -9.57 -27.57
CA ASN A 15 -9.27 -10.89 -27.88
C ASN A 15 -7.77 -10.87 -28.24
N ARG A 16 -7.10 -9.72 -28.12
CA ARG A 16 -5.68 -9.59 -28.44
C ARG A 16 -4.82 -10.18 -27.34
N SER A 17 -3.60 -10.56 -27.71
CA SER A 17 -2.59 -11.00 -26.74
C SER A 17 -2.28 -9.88 -25.75
N LEU A 18 -1.89 -10.23 -24.53
CA LEU A 18 -1.41 -9.25 -23.54
C LEU A 18 -0.26 -8.44 -24.13
N VAL A 19 0.69 -9.10 -24.80
CA VAL A 19 1.87 -8.46 -25.40
C VAL A 19 1.49 -7.40 -26.43
N ASP A 20 0.54 -7.68 -27.33
CA ASP A 20 0.11 -6.69 -28.33
C ASP A 20 -0.61 -5.51 -27.69
N HIS A 21 -1.48 -5.78 -26.70
CA HIS A 21 -2.16 -4.72 -25.95
C HIS A 21 -1.17 -3.83 -25.18
N THR A 22 -0.19 -4.42 -24.49
CA THR A 22 0.86 -3.67 -23.80
C THR A 22 1.71 -2.85 -24.76
N ARG A 23 2.02 -3.39 -25.95
CA ARG A 23 2.78 -2.66 -26.97
C ARG A 23 2.05 -1.40 -27.42
N ASP A 24 0.76 -1.50 -27.70
CA ASP A 24 -0.07 -0.34 -28.07
C ASP A 24 -0.13 0.68 -26.92
N PHE A 25 -0.31 0.21 -25.68
CA PHE A 25 -0.35 1.06 -24.50
C PHE A 25 0.96 1.83 -24.28
N VAL A 26 2.10 1.15 -24.36
CA VAL A 26 3.43 1.75 -24.23
C VAL A 26 3.75 2.70 -25.38
N HIS A 27 3.25 2.42 -26.58
CA HIS A 27 3.42 3.32 -27.72
C HIS A 27 2.63 4.63 -27.55
N LEU A 28 1.41 4.55 -27.01
CA LEU A 28 0.52 5.70 -26.83
C LEU A 28 0.88 6.54 -25.60
N THR A 29 1.39 5.93 -24.52
CA THR A 29 1.64 6.59 -23.23
C THR A 29 2.50 7.87 -23.35
N PRO A 30 3.66 7.87 -24.04
CA PRO A 30 4.52 9.06 -24.16
C PRO A 30 3.90 10.21 -24.96
N LEU A 31 2.82 9.93 -25.69
CA LEU A 31 2.09 10.91 -26.49
C LEU A 31 0.96 11.59 -25.70
N THR A 32 0.83 11.26 -24.42
CA THR A 32 -0.19 11.80 -23.51
C THR A 32 0.45 12.53 -22.32
N HIS A 33 -0.35 13.32 -21.61
CA HIS A 33 0.07 14.03 -20.39
C HIS A 33 -0.56 13.45 -19.12
N TYR A 34 -1.05 12.21 -19.16
CA TYR A 34 -1.68 11.60 -18.00
C TYR A 34 -0.64 11.26 -16.92
N PRO A 35 -0.98 11.41 -15.63
CA PRO A 35 -0.13 10.94 -14.55
C PRO A 35 -0.10 9.40 -14.51
N ASP A 36 0.97 8.83 -13.98
CA ASP A 36 1.18 7.38 -13.88
C ASP A 36 0.02 6.66 -13.17
N SER A 37 -0.58 7.29 -12.17
CA SER A 37 -1.75 6.72 -11.47
C SER A 37 -2.95 6.51 -12.40
N SER A 38 -3.20 7.45 -13.31
CA SER A 38 -4.23 7.32 -14.35
C SER A 38 -3.85 6.29 -15.39
N LEU A 39 -2.58 6.26 -15.83
CA LEU A 39 -2.08 5.27 -16.78
C LEU A 39 -2.24 3.84 -16.26
N CYS A 40 -1.86 3.59 -15.00
CA CYS A 40 -2.08 2.31 -14.33
C CYS A 40 -3.56 1.92 -14.30
N THR A 41 -4.44 2.90 -14.04
CA THR A 41 -5.89 2.66 -14.02
C THR A 41 -6.41 2.30 -15.41
N PHE A 42 -6.00 3.02 -16.45
CA PHE A 42 -6.42 2.75 -17.83
C PHE A 42 -5.93 1.40 -18.32
N TYR A 43 -4.65 1.08 -18.09
CA TYR A 43 -4.08 -0.21 -18.44
C TYR A 43 -4.87 -1.35 -17.79
N ARG A 44 -5.08 -1.28 -16.47
CA ARG A 44 -5.86 -2.29 -15.74
C ARG A 44 -7.32 -2.35 -16.22
N ALA A 45 -7.94 -1.21 -16.51
CA ALA A 45 -9.32 -1.17 -16.99
C ALA A 45 -9.45 -1.87 -18.36
N GLY A 46 -8.52 -1.62 -19.28
CA GLY A 46 -8.50 -2.14 -20.64
C GLY A 46 -8.18 -3.64 -20.77
N LEU A 47 -7.60 -4.28 -19.74
CA LEU A 47 -7.36 -5.73 -19.76
C LEU A 47 -8.66 -6.52 -19.80
N ASN A 48 -8.64 -7.66 -20.50
CA ASN A 48 -9.77 -8.59 -20.49
C ASN A 48 -9.86 -9.36 -19.16
N ILE A 49 -11.00 -10.02 -18.93
CA ILE A 49 -11.30 -10.69 -17.65
C ILE A 49 -10.29 -11.81 -17.38
N ALA A 50 -10.00 -12.66 -18.37
CA ALA A 50 -9.09 -13.80 -18.19
C ALA A 50 -7.67 -13.35 -17.80
N THR A 51 -7.14 -12.30 -18.45
CA THR A 51 -5.82 -11.76 -18.12
C THR A 51 -5.81 -11.09 -16.74
N LYS A 52 -6.89 -10.42 -16.34
CA LYS A 52 -7.03 -9.87 -14.98
C LYS A 52 -6.95 -11.00 -13.95
N GLU A 53 -7.73 -12.06 -14.13
CA GLU A 53 -7.76 -13.22 -13.22
C GLU A 53 -6.39 -13.88 -13.08
N GLN A 54 -5.67 -14.07 -14.19
CA GLN A 54 -4.30 -14.62 -14.18
C GLN A 54 -3.33 -13.74 -13.39
N LEU A 55 -3.31 -12.43 -13.65
CA LEU A 55 -2.41 -11.51 -12.94
C LEU A 55 -2.69 -11.46 -11.43
N PHE A 56 -3.95 -11.58 -11.02
CA PHE A 56 -4.29 -11.65 -9.60
C PHE A 56 -3.89 -12.99 -8.97
N ALA A 57 -4.06 -14.09 -9.69
CA ALA A 57 -3.60 -15.40 -9.21
C ALA A 57 -2.09 -15.42 -9.00
N ASP A 58 -1.32 -14.93 -9.99
CA ASP A 58 0.14 -14.86 -9.92
C ASP A 58 0.62 -13.95 -8.77
N TYR A 59 -0.07 -12.82 -8.53
CA TYR A 59 0.24 -11.92 -7.42
C TYR A 59 0.04 -12.59 -6.06
N ILE A 60 -1.07 -13.33 -5.90
CA ILE A 60 -1.39 -14.03 -4.65
C ILE A 60 -0.39 -15.16 -4.40
N GLU A 61 -0.06 -15.95 -5.42
CA GLU A 61 0.95 -17.03 -5.31
C GLU A 61 2.34 -16.48 -4.91
N SER A 62 2.75 -15.36 -5.50
CA SER A 62 4.01 -14.68 -5.11
C SER A 62 3.97 -14.14 -3.68
N SER A 63 2.80 -13.75 -3.17
CA SER A 63 2.66 -13.25 -1.80
C SER A 63 2.57 -14.36 -0.74
N LEU A 64 2.01 -15.52 -1.10
CA LEU A 64 1.84 -16.67 -0.20
C LEU A 64 3.12 -17.52 -0.04
N THR A 65 4.09 -17.34 -0.93
CA THR A 65 5.39 -18.02 -0.88
C THR A 65 6.45 -17.22 -0.11
N ALA A 66 6.11 -16.05 0.43
CA ALA A 66 7.08 -15.15 1.07
C ALA A 66 7.34 -15.42 2.56
N GLU A 67 6.52 -16.20 3.29
CA GLU A 67 6.69 -16.30 4.76
C GLU A 67 6.36 -17.72 5.29
N ASP A 68 7.18 -18.71 4.95
CA ASP A 68 7.45 -19.84 5.87
C ASP A 68 8.90 -19.71 6.35
N ASP A 69 9.20 -18.56 6.96
CA ASP A 69 10.36 -18.43 7.82
C ASP A 69 9.99 -19.10 9.16
N THR A 70 10.02 -20.43 9.16
CA THR A 70 10.13 -21.23 10.39
C THR A 70 11.52 -21.01 10.98
N SER A 71 11.80 -19.76 11.36
CA SER A 71 12.85 -19.42 12.30
C SER A 71 12.59 -20.22 13.58
N PRO A 72 13.53 -21.05 14.04
CA PRO A 72 13.30 -21.84 15.25
C PRO A 72 13.08 -20.87 16.40
N THR A 73 11.92 -20.98 17.06
CA THR A 73 11.67 -20.36 18.36
C THR A 73 12.84 -20.69 19.28
N GLN A 74 13.74 -19.74 19.52
CA GLN A 74 14.65 -19.85 20.64
C GLN A 74 13.79 -19.64 21.88
N ASP A 75 13.64 -20.71 22.65
CA ASP A 75 13.06 -20.70 23.99
C ASP A 75 13.71 -19.56 24.79
N PRO A 76 12.94 -18.60 25.34
CA PRO A 76 13.52 -17.63 26.26
C PRO A 76 13.95 -18.37 27.53
N GLU A 77 15.26 -18.38 27.76
CA GLU A 77 15.88 -18.96 28.96
C GLU A 77 15.21 -18.39 30.24
N PRO A 78 14.63 -19.22 31.12
CA PRO A 78 13.93 -18.73 32.29
C PRO A 78 14.91 -18.38 33.41
N SER A 79 15.18 -17.08 33.61
CA SER A 79 15.99 -16.61 34.74
C SER A 79 15.37 -15.41 35.49
N GLN A 80 14.54 -15.78 36.48
CA GLN A 80 14.35 -15.20 37.82
C GLN A 80 13.75 -13.78 38.04
N PRO A 81 13.08 -13.57 39.21
CA PRO A 81 11.89 -12.74 39.31
C PRO A 81 12.15 -11.28 39.69
N ALA A 82 11.14 -10.45 39.40
CA ALA A 82 11.08 -9.02 39.66
C ALA A 82 11.40 -8.63 41.12
N PRO A 83 12.21 -7.58 41.36
CA PRO A 83 12.19 -6.88 42.63
C PRO A 83 10.92 -6.01 42.69
N ARG A 84 10.24 -6.17 43.82
CA ARG A 84 8.94 -5.62 44.18
C ARG A 84 8.93 -4.08 44.14
N HIS A 85 7.89 -3.55 43.52
CA HIS A 85 7.05 -2.45 43.99
C HIS A 85 7.77 -1.33 44.78
N VAL A 86 7.93 -0.17 44.13
CA VAL A 86 7.85 1.11 44.84
C VAL A 86 6.91 2.00 44.05
N GLU A 87 5.64 1.96 44.46
CA GLU A 87 4.67 3.02 44.21
C GLU A 87 5.25 4.29 44.86
N PHE A 88 5.69 5.24 44.04
CA PHE A 88 5.91 6.59 44.52
C PHE A 88 4.69 7.41 44.10
N GLU A 89 3.85 7.63 45.10
CA GLU A 89 2.68 8.48 45.15
C GLU A 89 2.88 9.80 44.39
N ALA A 90 1.89 10.16 43.58
CA ALA A 90 1.72 11.54 43.17
C ALA A 90 1.39 12.38 44.41
N GLU A 91 2.28 13.30 44.80
CA GLU A 91 1.97 14.27 45.86
C GLU A 91 0.79 15.15 45.43
N PRO A 92 -0.32 15.20 46.20
CA PRO A 92 -1.33 16.23 46.06
C PRO A 92 -0.96 17.37 47.02
N THR A 93 -0.78 18.59 46.53
CA THR A 93 -0.85 19.76 47.41
C THR A 93 -1.58 20.90 46.73
N ALA A 94 -2.58 21.36 47.48
CA ALA A 94 -3.62 22.29 47.13
C ALA A 94 -3.10 23.73 46.97
N ASP A 95 -3.90 24.51 46.24
CA ASP A 95 -4.38 25.86 46.59
C ASP A 95 -3.34 26.91 46.99
N ASP A 96 -3.06 27.86 46.08
CA ASP A 96 -2.89 29.27 46.45
C ASP A 96 -3.12 30.15 45.19
N GLU A 97 -4.25 30.86 45.17
CA GLU A 97 -4.54 31.96 44.24
C GLU A 97 -3.72 33.20 44.64
N PRO A 98 -3.16 33.96 43.68
CA PRO A 98 -2.84 35.36 43.93
C PRO A 98 -3.52 36.31 42.92
N GLU A 99 -4.54 37.07 43.37
CA GLU A 99 -4.77 38.45 42.90
C GLU A 99 -3.68 39.37 43.51
N PRO A 100 -3.17 40.44 42.84
CA PRO A 100 -4.01 41.60 42.49
C PRO A 100 -3.60 42.47 41.25
N ARG A 101 -4.63 43.17 40.74
CA ARG A 101 -4.72 44.56 40.19
C ARG A 101 -3.57 45.25 39.43
N ALA A 102 -3.86 45.66 38.18
CA ALA A 102 -3.51 46.93 37.51
C ALA A 102 -4.45 47.07 36.29
N THR A 103 -5.10 48.18 35.90
CA THR A 103 -4.99 49.63 36.12
C THR A 103 -6.41 50.23 36.09
#